data_AF-A0A971EJC6-F1
#
_entry.id   AF-A0A971EJC6-F1
#
_cell.length_a   1.000
_cell.length_b   1.000
_cell.length_c   1.000
_cell.angle_alpha   90.00
_cell.angle_beta   90.00
_cell.angle_gamma   90.00
#
_symmetry.space_group_name_H-M   'P 1'
#
loop_
_entity.id
_entity.type
_entity.pdbx_description
1 polymer ?
#
loop_
_entity_poly.entity_id
_entity_poly.type
_entity_poly.pdbx_seq_one_letter_code
_entity_poly.pdbx_strand_id
1 'polypeptide(L)'
;MAGFELVPPRGKEKEWLLTNGLGGFAASTVAGINTRRYHGLLIAALQPPVDRRVLLSKFEEEVFIDGRKYSLFASQTVGGYSGHGFNYLHEFRRFPFPLYTFRLEDVFIRKEIFMVNGS
;
A
#
# COMPACT_ATOMS: atom_id res chain seq x y z
N MET A 1 17.52 -11.24 8.54
CA MET A 1 17.95 -9.89 8.96
C MET A 1 17.67 -8.89 7.84
N ALA A 2 16.43 -8.43 7.68
CA ALA A 2 16.03 -7.45 6.66
C ALA A 2 15.19 -6.29 7.22
N GLY A 3 15.21 -6.08 8.55
CA GLY A 3 14.27 -5.21 9.25
C GLY A 3 14.64 -3.72 9.35
N PHE A 4 15.74 -3.26 8.72
CA PHE A 4 16.24 -1.88 8.91
C PHE A 4 16.16 -0.97 7.67
N GLU A 5 15.69 -1.46 6.52
CA GLU A 5 15.72 -0.67 5.28
C GLU A 5 14.48 0.22 5.01
N LEU A 6 13.44 0.14 5.86
CA LEU A 6 12.12 0.73 5.57
C LEU A 6 11.73 1.91 6.49
N VAL A 7 12.71 2.66 7.00
CA VAL A 7 12.47 3.93 7.71
C VAL A 7 11.68 4.89 6.77
N PRO A 8 10.68 5.67 7.26
CA PRO A 8 9.73 6.42 6.43
C PRO A 8 10.28 7.25 5.26
N PRO A 9 11.50 7.85 5.32
CA PRO A 9 12.09 8.55 4.18
C PRO A 9 12.31 7.65 2.96
N ARG A 10 12.77 6.40 3.14
CA ARG A 10 12.99 5.47 2.02
C ARG A 10 11.71 4.78 1.56
N GLY A 11 10.80 4.51 2.49
CA GLY A 11 9.54 3.82 2.19
C GLY A 11 8.60 4.59 1.26
N LYS A 12 8.64 5.93 1.29
CA LYS A 12 7.89 6.80 0.36
C LYS A 12 8.56 6.99 -1.02
N GLU A 13 9.86 6.70 -1.11
CA GLU A 13 10.66 6.86 -2.33
C GLU A 13 10.67 5.59 -3.19
N LYS A 14 10.46 4.42 -2.58
CA LYS A 14 10.30 3.15 -3.28
C LYS A 14 8.83 2.93 -3.63
N GLU A 15 8.54 2.72 -4.91
CA GLU A 15 7.19 2.51 -5.46
C GLU A 15 7.05 1.09 -6.04
N TRP A 16 5.82 0.59 -6.10
CA TRP A 16 5.48 -0.66 -6.79
C TRP A 16 4.29 -0.45 -7.73
N LEU A 17 4.23 -1.28 -8.77
CA LEU A 17 3.20 -1.31 -9.79
C LEU A 17 2.81 -2.77 -10.06
N LEU A 18 1.51 -3.04 -10.07
CA LEU A 18 0.91 -4.32 -10.40
C LEU A 18 -0.17 -4.12 -11.47
N THR A 19 0.04 -4.65 -12.67
CA THR A 19 -0.89 -4.50 -13.80
C THR A 19 -1.88 -5.67 -13.86
N ASN A 20 -3.03 -5.47 -14.51
CA ASN A 20 -4.03 -6.52 -14.76
C ASN A 20 -4.09 -6.99 -16.23
N GLY A 21 -3.13 -6.61 -17.06
CA GLY A 21 -3.11 -6.97 -18.49
C GLY A 21 -4.09 -6.21 -19.39
N LEU A 22 -5.11 -5.52 -18.85
CA LEU A 22 -6.15 -4.80 -19.61
C LEU A 22 -5.94 -3.28 -19.67
N GLY A 23 -4.75 -2.81 -19.27
CA GLY A 23 -4.46 -1.38 -19.12
C GLY A 23 -4.85 -0.80 -17.76
N GLY A 24 -5.43 -1.61 -16.85
CA GLY A 24 -5.61 -1.26 -15.44
C GLY A 24 -4.43 -1.70 -14.56
N PHE A 25 -4.27 -1.05 -13.41
CA PHE A 25 -3.21 -1.38 -12.46
C PHE A 25 -3.52 -0.94 -11.03
N ALA A 26 -2.77 -1.49 -10.07
CA ALA A 26 -2.60 -1.00 -8.73
C ALA A 26 -1.16 -0.49 -8.56
N ALA A 27 -0.98 0.61 -7.84
CA ALA A 27 0.34 1.17 -7.54
C ALA A 27 0.32 1.95 -6.22
N SER A 28 1.41 1.87 -5.47
CA SER A 28 1.62 2.69 -4.28
C SER A 28 3.10 2.74 -3.91
N THR A 29 3.41 3.39 -2.80
CA THR A 29 4.73 3.32 -2.19
C THR A 29 4.86 2.08 -1.30
N VAL A 30 6.10 1.68 -1.00
CA VAL A 30 6.39 0.61 -0.04
C VAL A 30 5.84 0.95 1.35
N ALA A 31 5.76 2.23 1.72
CA ALA A 31 5.14 2.68 2.96
C ALA A 31 3.59 2.75 2.91
N GLY A 32 2.96 2.48 1.76
CA GLY A 32 1.50 2.58 1.60
C GLY A 32 0.95 4.02 1.60
N ILE A 33 1.84 5.00 1.39
CA ILE A 33 1.51 6.42 1.27
C ILE A 33 1.38 6.77 -0.21
N ASN A 34 0.19 7.19 -0.64
CA ASN A 34 -0.03 7.61 -2.03
C ASN A 34 0.54 9.03 -2.23
N THR A 35 1.58 9.18 -3.06
CA THR A 35 2.30 10.44 -3.34
C THR A 35 2.17 10.91 -4.79
N ARG A 36 1.55 10.11 -5.67
CA ARG A 36 1.38 10.38 -7.10
C ARG A 36 -0.10 10.41 -7.48
N ARG A 37 -0.44 11.12 -8.56
CA ARG A 37 -1.81 11.20 -9.11
C ARG A 37 -2.45 9.84 -9.37
N TYR A 38 -1.66 8.84 -9.78
CA TYR A 38 -2.13 7.50 -10.11
C TYR A 38 -1.61 6.42 -9.13
N HIS A 39 -1.38 6.79 -7.87
CA HIS A 39 -1.32 5.79 -6.81
C HIS A 39 -2.74 5.45 -6.36
N GLY A 40 -3.02 4.15 -6.29
CA GLY A 40 -4.35 3.59 -6.18
C GLY A 40 -4.31 2.08 -6.11
N LEU A 41 -5.29 1.47 -5.44
CA LEU A 41 -5.51 0.02 -5.50
C LEU A 41 -6.29 -0.40 -6.75
N LEU A 42 -7.01 0.52 -7.41
CA LEU A 42 -7.64 0.28 -8.69
C LEU A 42 -7.59 1.52 -9.56
N ILE A 43 -6.68 1.52 -10.53
CA ILE A 43 -6.65 2.45 -11.65
C ILE A 43 -7.22 1.70 -12.86
N ALA A 44 -8.35 2.17 -13.37
CA ALA A 44 -8.97 1.62 -14.58
C ALA A 44 -8.66 2.52 -15.78
N ALA A 45 -8.35 1.93 -16.93
CA ALA A 45 -8.35 2.60 -18.22
C ALA A 45 -9.69 2.34 -18.88
N LEU A 46 -10.60 3.32 -18.87
CA LEU A 46 -11.94 3.15 -19.46
C LEU A 46 -11.90 3.14 -20.99
N GLN A 47 -10.87 3.75 -21.58
CA GLN A 47 -10.57 3.71 -23.01
C GLN A 47 -9.05 3.53 -23.20
N PRO A 48 -8.52 2.29 -23.09
CA PRO A 48 -7.07 2.07 -23.14
C PRO A 48 -6.40 2.66 -24.40
N PRO A 49 -5.23 3.33 -24.30
CA PRO A 49 -4.41 3.58 -23.10
C PRO A 49 -4.75 4.88 -22.34
N VAL A 50 -5.82 5.59 -22.74
CA VAL A 50 -6.28 6.88 -22.20
C VAL A 50 -7.45 6.72 -21.21
N ASP A 51 -8.04 7.83 -20.75
CA ASP A 51 -9.11 7.89 -19.75
C ASP A 51 -8.83 7.01 -18.50
N ARG A 52 -7.70 7.29 -17.85
CA ARG A 52 -7.33 6.64 -16.59
C ARG A 52 -8.07 7.27 -15.43
N ARG A 53 -8.80 6.46 -14.68
CA ARG A 53 -9.51 6.88 -13.47
C ARG A 53 -9.05 6.06 -12.28
N VAL A 54 -8.78 6.75 -11.17
CA VAL A 54 -8.57 6.10 -9.87
C VAL A 54 -9.95 5.75 -9.33
N LEU A 55 -10.33 4.48 -9.37
CA LEU A 55 -11.61 3.98 -8.85
C LEU A 55 -11.51 3.61 -7.37
N LEU A 56 -10.32 3.17 -6.92
CA LEU A 56 -10.04 2.90 -5.52
C LEU A 56 -8.64 3.41 -5.17
N SER A 57 -8.54 4.38 -4.26
CA SER A 57 -7.25 4.97 -3.85
C SER A 57 -6.48 4.06 -2.89
N LYS A 58 -7.07 3.73 -1.74
CA LYS A 58 -6.49 2.87 -0.71
C LYS A 58 -7.56 2.53 0.33
N PHE A 59 -7.24 1.56 1.18
CA PHE A 59 -7.94 1.35 2.45
C PHE A 59 -7.17 2.02 3.59
N GLU A 60 -7.92 2.49 4.59
CA GLU A 60 -7.38 2.96 5.86
C GLU A 60 -7.76 1.96 6.95
N GLU A 61 -6.91 0.95 7.13
CA GLU A 61 -7.21 -0.18 8.03
C GLU A 61 -6.77 0.08 9.48
N GLU A 62 -7.62 -0.31 10.43
CA GLU A 62 -7.34 -0.28 11.85
C GLU A 62 -7.55 -1.65 12.47
N VAL A 63 -6.68 -2.03 13.40
CA VAL A 63 -6.71 -3.30 14.12
C VAL A 63 -6.79 -3.00 15.61
N PHE A 64 -7.61 -3.78 16.32
CA PHE A 64 -7.78 -3.68 17.76
C PHE A 64 -7.25 -4.94 18.42
N ILE A 65 -6.28 -4.79 19.32
CA ILE A 65 -5.69 -5.88 20.13
C ILE A 65 -5.76 -5.42 21.58
N ASP A 66 -6.42 -6.20 22.43
CA ASP A 66 -6.58 -5.92 23.87
C ASP A 66 -7.03 -4.48 24.19
N GLY A 67 -7.99 -3.97 23.40
CA GLY A 67 -8.53 -2.61 23.53
C GLY A 67 -7.64 -1.50 22.99
N ARG A 68 -6.43 -1.81 22.51
CA ARG A 68 -5.53 -0.86 21.84
C ARG A 68 -5.73 -0.86 20.34
N LYS A 69 -5.78 0.36 19.77
CA LYS A 69 -5.96 0.59 18.34
C LYS A 69 -4.63 0.76 17.61
N TYR A 70 -4.50 0.11 16.47
CA TYR A 70 -3.35 0.12 15.58
C TYR A 70 -3.76 0.46 14.16
N SER A 71 -3.40 1.65 13.67
CA SER A 71 -3.61 2.01 12.27
C SER A 71 -2.52 1.38 11.39
N LEU A 72 -2.90 0.55 10.42
CA LEU A 72 -1.98 -0.11 9.48
C LEU A 72 -1.72 0.72 8.21
N PHE A 73 -2.47 1.81 8.03
CA PHE A 73 -2.29 2.74 6.93
C PHE A 73 -1.41 3.93 7.31
N ALA A 74 -0.93 4.65 6.30
CA ALA A 74 -0.38 5.99 6.45
C ALA A 74 -0.75 6.87 5.25
N SER A 75 -1.19 8.09 5.53
CA SER A 75 -1.65 9.07 4.54
C SER A 75 -0.97 10.40 4.82
N GLN A 76 -0.35 11.02 3.81
CA GLN A 76 0.22 12.36 3.99
C GLN A 76 -0.90 13.41 4.00
N THR A 77 -0.83 14.32 4.95
CA THR A 77 -1.77 15.44 5.15
C THR A 77 -0.98 16.75 5.24
N VAL A 78 -1.68 17.88 5.23
CA VAL A 78 -1.05 19.21 5.40
C VAL A 78 -0.29 19.32 6.73
N GLY A 79 -0.78 18.65 7.79
CA GLY A 79 -0.20 18.68 9.13
C GLY A 79 0.79 17.54 9.44
N GLY A 80 1.18 16.72 8.47
CA GLY A 80 2.04 15.55 8.69
C GLY A 80 1.41 14.27 8.14
N TYR A 81 1.24 13.24 8.97
CA TYR A 81 0.63 11.97 8.56
C TYR A 81 -0.62 11.65 9.37
N SER A 82 -1.66 11.18 8.70
CA SER A 82 -2.77 10.43 9.30
C SER A 82 -2.45 8.94 9.23
N GLY A 83 -2.56 8.25 10.36
CA GLY A 83 -2.09 6.87 10.48
C GLY A 83 -0.56 6.76 10.43
N HIS A 84 -0.04 5.72 11.08
CA HIS A 84 1.40 5.48 11.18
C HIS A 84 1.76 4.01 10.94
N GLY A 85 1.05 3.36 10.02
CA GLY A 85 1.24 1.94 9.69
C GLY A 85 2.67 1.57 9.33
N PHE A 86 3.43 2.52 8.78
CA PHE A 86 4.86 2.35 8.49
C PHE A 86 5.71 2.06 9.74
N ASN A 87 5.27 2.44 10.94
CA ASN A 87 5.97 2.11 12.19
C ASN A 87 5.86 0.62 12.53
N TYR A 88 4.83 -0.04 12.01
CA TYR A 88 4.57 -1.46 12.24
C TYR A 88 4.99 -2.33 11.06
N LEU A 89 5.42 -1.73 9.95
CA LEU A 89 5.83 -2.46 8.75
C LEU A 89 7.13 -3.23 9.02
N HIS A 90 7.00 -4.54 9.19
CA HIS A 90 8.12 -5.43 9.47
C HIS A 90 8.85 -5.84 8.20
N GLU A 91 8.09 -6.11 7.13
CA GLU A 91 8.62 -6.57 5.85
C GLU A 91 7.71 -6.12 4.70
N PHE A 92 8.32 -5.79 3.56
CA PHE A 92 7.63 -5.66 2.29
C PHE A 92 8.27 -6.57 1.24
N ARG A 93 7.44 -7.30 0.51
CA ARG A 93 7.85 -8.09 -0.65
C ARG A 93 7.05 -7.66 -1.88
N ARG A 94 7.73 -7.49 -3.01
CA ARG A 94 7.08 -7.11 -4.27
C ARG A 94 6.54 -8.31 -5.06
N PHE A 95 7.22 -9.45 -4.99
CA PHE A 95 6.95 -10.63 -5.81
C PHE A 95 6.50 -11.82 -4.96
N PRO A 96 5.48 -12.60 -5.41
CA PRO A 96 4.76 -12.48 -6.69
C PRO A 96 3.76 -11.31 -6.72
N PHE A 97 3.28 -10.89 -5.56
CA PHE A 97 2.39 -9.74 -5.38
C PHE A 97 2.93 -8.85 -4.25
N PRO A 98 2.59 -7.53 -4.25
CA PRO A 98 2.86 -6.66 -3.12
C PRO A 98 2.28 -7.23 -1.82
N LEU A 99 3.17 -7.64 -0.93
CA LEU A 99 2.87 -8.22 0.37
C LEU A 99 3.50 -7.35 1.46
N TYR A 100 2.65 -6.87 2.35
CA TYR A 100 3.01 -6.14 3.55
C TYR A 100 2.87 -7.07 4.73
N THR A 101 3.92 -7.23 5.52
CA THR A 101 3.86 -7.89 6.83
C THR A 101 4.01 -6.84 7.90
N PHE A 102 2.96 -6.64 8.69
CA PHE A 102 2.98 -5.79 9.87
C PHE A 102 3.22 -6.63 11.11
N ARG A 103 3.99 -6.10 12.07
CA ARG A 103 4.15 -6.67 13.40
C ARG A 103 3.54 -5.73 14.42
N LEU A 104 2.51 -6.20 15.12
CA LEU A 104 1.84 -5.52 16.21
C LEU A 104 2.09 -6.35 17.47
N GLU A 105 2.99 -5.91 18.35
CA GLU A 105 3.39 -6.68 19.52
C GLU A 105 3.94 -8.07 19.13
N ASP A 106 3.24 -9.14 19.50
CA ASP A 106 3.49 -10.55 19.16
C ASP A 106 2.62 -11.06 17.98
N VAL A 107 1.70 -10.23 17.47
CA VAL A 107 0.82 -10.53 16.34
C VAL A 107 1.45 -10.09 15.02
N PHE A 108 1.35 -10.94 14.00
CA PHE A 108 1.73 -10.61 12.63
C PHE A 108 0.50 -10.54 11.72
N ILE A 109 0.40 -9.46 10.95
CA ILE A 109 -0.68 -9.26 9.97
C ILE A 109 -0.08 -9.18 8.59
N ARG A 110 -0.59 -10.02 7.69
CA ARG A 110 -0.19 -10.02 6.28
C ARG A 110 -1.29 -9.42 5.43
N LYS A 111 -0.93 -8.45 4.60
CA LYS A 111 -1.79 -7.81 3.61
C LYS A 111 -1.16 -8.00 2.24
N GLU A 112 -1.83 -8.77 1.39
CA GLU A 112 -1.42 -9.01 0.01
C GLU A 112 -2.37 -8.28 -0.94
N ILE A 113 -1.82 -7.65 -1.97
CA ILE A 113 -2.59 -6.94 -2.99
C ILE A 113 -2.39 -7.65 -4.31
N PHE A 114 -3.47 -8.17 -4.90
CA PHE A 114 -3.46 -8.76 -6.23
C PHE A 114 -4.52 -8.11 -7.11
N MET A 115 -4.26 -8.11 -8.42
CA MET A 115 -5.24 -7.70 -9.43
C MET A 115 -5.67 -8.96 -10.18
N VAL A 116 -6.97 -9.13 -10.38
CA VAL A 116 -7.48 -10.18 -11.27
C VAL A 116 -6.98 -9.88 -12.68
N ASN A 117 -6.26 -10.83 -13.28
CA ASN A 117 -5.82 -10.68 -14.66
C ASN A 117 -7.04 -10.69 -15.58
N GLY A 118 -7.06 -9.80 -16.56
CA GLY A 118 -8.07 -9.86 -17.60
C GLY A 118 -7.96 -11.17 -18.38
N SER A 119 -9.09 -11.84 -18.56
CA SER A 119 -9.27 -12.93 -19.53
C SER A 119 -9.46 -12.39 -20.93
#